data_AF-A0A661B078-F1
#
_entry.id   AF-A0A661B078-F1
#
_cell.length_a   1.000
_cell.length_b   1.000
_cell.length_c   1.000
_cell.angle_alpha   90.00
_cell.angle_beta   90.00
_cell.angle_gamma   90.00
#
_symmetry.space_group_name_H-M   'P 1'
#
loop_
_entity.id
_entity.type
_entity.pdbx_description
1 polymer ?
#
loop_
_entity_poly.entity_id
_entity_poly.type
_entity_poly.pdbx_seq_one_letter_code
_entity_poly.pdbx_strand_id
1 'polypeptide(L)'
;MKTYSIILSILLLVVASFGAPVLLYGPDASIITEQKIQSAPPESLIGRKIPDNALVESRLERAFILLCDGQIIETSENTSLFFKSNPPRINVTEGVVTLFLAKPPDTLCMPINADSSRIRYASGDSILVTINDTVLWMARGSRYIAGDYRIVEGFWFDKPARDAKYLFKRIEKRELPAYKFDFDFPSARPKIFRHRSRGYAGIGTFEDERYYFAGAIYKMNLWKLEFAYDLWAAFSENGKFYGDAWDEWSDLLDHIRYLRLFRPGDPFYLRAGLVEDLTYGRGLLVDNYSNSIFLPFGKKNGLELRLRIKDFRAAAFVNDIGYPRVAGAHFRWKQSDILTVTATYAGDFDQFSNIEDSDGDSYPDETDPQPDIFNEPTDSAIIAANPERIDALGAKYLHGVAVGMD
;
A
#
# COMPACT_ATOMS: atom_id res chain seq x y z
N MET A 1 -47.46 46.69 48.18
CA MET A 1 -48.55 45.85 47.62
C MET A 1 -48.23 45.63 46.15
N LYS A 2 -47.95 44.44 45.58
CA LYS A 2 -48.08 43.01 45.91
C LYS A 2 -46.85 42.35 45.24
N THR A 3 -45.94 41.68 45.93
CA THR A 3 -45.92 40.21 46.13
C THR A 3 -46.64 39.40 45.05
N TYR A 4 -45.87 38.79 44.13
CA TYR A 4 -46.01 37.42 43.59
C TYR A 4 -44.72 37.11 42.78
N SER A 5 -43.68 36.56 43.44
CA SER A 5 -43.10 35.21 43.18
C SER A 5 -42.36 35.13 41.82
N ILE A 6 -41.04 35.31 41.67
CA ILE A 6 -39.87 34.69 42.33
C ILE A 6 -40.06 33.18 42.61
N ILE A 7 -40.62 32.44 41.65
CA ILE A 7 -40.39 31.00 41.45
C ILE A 7 -40.51 30.71 39.94
N LEU A 8 -39.50 31.12 39.16
CA LEU A 8 -39.30 30.60 37.79
C LEU A 8 -37.79 30.50 37.48
N SER A 9 -37.01 30.10 38.49
CA SER A 9 -35.56 29.92 38.38
C SER A 9 -35.07 28.61 38.98
N ILE A 10 -35.96 27.70 39.40
CA ILE A 10 -35.59 26.37 39.90
C ILE A 10 -36.69 25.38 39.51
N LEU A 11 -36.69 24.90 38.26
CA LEU A 11 -37.11 23.53 37.88
C LEU A 11 -37.02 23.29 36.35
N LEU A 12 -35.93 23.71 35.70
CA LEU A 12 -35.42 22.94 34.56
C LEU A 12 -34.16 22.21 35.02
N LEU A 13 -34.32 21.43 36.09
CA LEU A 13 -33.53 20.24 36.30
C LEU A 13 -33.96 19.26 35.19
N VAL A 14 -33.54 19.52 33.95
CA VAL A 14 -33.34 18.42 33.01
C VAL A 14 -32.21 17.65 33.66
N VAL A 15 -32.59 16.69 34.49
CA VAL A 15 -31.82 15.48 34.70
C VAL A 15 -31.44 15.08 33.27
N ALA A 16 -30.22 15.39 32.86
CA ALA A 16 -29.62 14.73 31.74
C ALA A 16 -29.66 13.27 32.15
N SER A 17 -30.70 12.57 31.69
CA SER A 17 -30.73 11.14 31.64
C SER A 17 -29.51 10.82 30.79
N PHE A 18 -28.36 10.60 31.43
CA PHE A 18 -27.24 9.94 30.79
C PHE A 18 -27.85 8.66 30.25
N GLY A 19 -28.09 8.60 28.94
CA GLY A 19 -28.51 7.37 28.31
C GLY A 19 -27.50 6.32 28.73
N ALA A 20 -27.96 5.19 29.28
CA ALA A 20 -27.04 4.13 29.68
C ALA A 20 -26.09 3.81 28.50
N PRO A 21 -24.77 3.69 28.73
CA PRO A 21 -23.82 3.46 27.66
C PRO A 21 -24.25 2.29 26.78
N VAL A 22 -24.04 2.37 25.47
CA VAL A 22 -24.49 1.36 24.51
C VAL A 22 -23.30 0.82 23.73
N LEU A 23 -23.16 -0.50 23.65
CA LEU A 23 -22.16 -1.12 22.80
C LEU A 23 -22.57 -0.96 21.32
N LEU A 24 -21.80 -0.21 20.54
CA LEU A 24 -22.05 0.01 19.11
C LEU A 24 -21.42 -1.07 18.24
N TYR A 25 -20.21 -1.51 18.60
CA TYR A 25 -19.43 -2.49 17.87
C TYR A 25 -18.45 -3.14 18.85
N GLY A 26 -18.17 -4.43 18.68
CA GLY A 26 -17.27 -5.17 19.56
C GLY A 26 -17.36 -6.66 19.25
N PRO A 27 -16.64 -7.14 18.22
CA PRO A 27 -16.75 -8.50 17.71
C PRO A 27 -16.16 -9.56 18.65
N ASP A 28 -15.59 -9.16 19.78
CA ASP A 28 -15.14 -10.04 20.85
C ASP A 28 -15.42 -9.45 22.23
N ALA A 29 -16.16 -8.33 22.27
CA ALA A 29 -16.44 -7.62 23.50
C ALA A 29 -17.37 -8.44 24.39
N SER A 30 -17.09 -8.46 25.69
CA SER A 30 -17.95 -9.12 26.69
C SER A 30 -18.44 -8.14 27.73
N ILE A 31 -19.65 -8.37 28.27
CA ILE A 31 -20.24 -7.57 29.35
C ILE A 31 -20.45 -8.48 30.56
N ILE A 32 -19.79 -8.15 31.67
CA ILE A 32 -19.78 -8.92 32.91
C ILE A 32 -20.45 -8.08 34.01
N THR A 33 -21.39 -8.68 34.73
CA THR A 33 -22.07 -8.06 35.89
C THR A 33 -21.97 -9.00 37.09
N GLU A 34 -22.09 -8.48 38.31
CA GLU A 34 -22.00 -9.27 39.55
C GLU A 34 -22.93 -10.50 39.58
N GLN A 35 -24.07 -10.42 38.88
CA GLN A 35 -25.10 -11.47 38.88
C GLN A 35 -25.02 -12.41 37.66
N LYS A 36 -24.27 -12.06 36.60
CA LYS A 36 -24.19 -12.87 35.37
C LYS A 36 -23.08 -12.41 34.43
N ILE A 37 -22.38 -13.38 33.82
CA ILE A 37 -21.56 -13.15 32.62
C ILE A 37 -22.49 -13.19 31.41
N GLN A 38 -22.62 -12.08 30.67
CA GLN A 38 -23.27 -12.09 29.35
C GLN A 38 -22.20 -12.30 28.27
N SER A 39 -21.77 -13.55 28.09
CA SER A 39 -21.01 -13.99 26.92
C SER A 39 -21.99 -14.45 25.85
N ALA A 40 -22.45 -13.51 25.02
CA ALA A 40 -23.28 -13.84 23.86
C ALA A 40 -22.45 -13.63 22.59
N PRO A 41 -22.81 -14.25 21.45
CA PRO A 41 -22.15 -13.99 20.18
C PRO A 41 -22.08 -12.48 19.94
N PRO A 42 -20.98 -11.97 19.38
CA PRO A 42 -20.70 -10.53 19.36
C PRO A 42 -21.81 -9.70 18.71
N GLU A 43 -22.39 -10.21 17.62
CA GLU A 43 -23.55 -9.62 16.93
C GLU A 43 -24.74 -9.41 17.86
N SER A 44 -24.93 -10.29 18.85
CA SER A 44 -26.08 -10.24 19.75
C SER A 44 -25.95 -9.23 20.90
N LEU A 45 -24.74 -8.70 21.11
CA LEU A 45 -24.45 -7.67 22.10
C LEU A 45 -24.53 -6.26 21.49
N ILE A 46 -24.47 -6.14 20.17
CA ILE A 46 -24.58 -4.84 19.49
C ILE A 46 -25.93 -4.20 19.78
N GLY A 47 -25.89 -2.92 20.17
CA GLY A 47 -27.04 -2.12 20.55
C GLY A 47 -27.59 -2.41 21.93
N ARG A 48 -26.98 -3.30 22.70
CA ARG A 48 -27.33 -3.50 24.11
C ARG A 48 -26.82 -2.35 24.96
N LYS A 49 -27.66 -1.92 25.90
CA LYS A 49 -27.26 -1.06 27.00
C LYS A 49 -26.31 -1.83 27.92
N ILE A 50 -25.22 -1.19 28.29
CA ILE A 50 -24.29 -1.62 29.32
C ILE A 50 -24.97 -1.36 30.66
N PRO A 51 -25.20 -2.40 31.49
CA PRO A 51 -25.80 -2.23 32.80
C PRO A 51 -24.94 -1.39 33.74
N ASP A 52 -25.57 -0.85 34.78
CA ASP A 52 -24.83 -0.25 35.90
C ASP A 52 -23.91 -1.28 36.56
N ASN A 53 -22.73 -0.84 36.99
CA ASN A 53 -21.72 -1.68 37.66
C ASN A 53 -21.31 -2.89 36.80
N ALA A 54 -21.11 -2.65 35.50
CA ALA A 54 -20.69 -3.66 34.54
C ALA A 54 -19.22 -3.47 34.13
N LEU A 55 -18.52 -4.59 33.98
CA LEU A 55 -17.21 -4.68 33.34
C LEU A 55 -17.40 -4.99 31.85
N VAL A 56 -16.72 -4.23 31.00
CA VAL A 56 -16.64 -4.46 29.56
C VAL A 56 -15.19 -4.79 29.21
N GLU A 57 -14.96 -5.98 28.64
CA GLU A 57 -13.63 -6.42 28.19
C GLU A 57 -13.57 -6.49 26.67
N SER A 58 -12.48 -6.01 26.07
CA SER A 58 -12.11 -6.21 24.66
C SER A 58 -10.76 -6.92 24.62
N ARG A 59 -10.63 -8.05 23.90
CA ARG A 59 -9.46 -8.93 23.98
C ARG A 59 -8.58 -8.84 22.74
N LEU A 60 -9.08 -9.36 21.64
CA LEU A 60 -8.41 -9.46 20.34
C LEU A 60 -8.80 -8.34 19.39
N GLU A 61 -9.93 -7.69 19.60
CA GLU A 61 -10.38 -6.59 18.75
C GLU A 61 -10.77 -5.35 19.57
N ARG A 62 -10.93 -4.25 18.85
CA ARG A 62 -11.44 -2.99 19.40
C ARG A 62 -12.96 -3.02 19.53
N ALA A 63 -13.48 -2.32 20.52
CA ALA A 63 -14.91 -2.07 20.67
C ALA A 63 -15.21 -0.57 20.64
N PHE A 64 -16.41 -0.21 20.20
CA PHE A 64 -16.93 1.16 20.24
C PHE A 64 -18.16 1.22 21.14
N ILE A 65 -18.15 2.14 22.08
CA ILE A 65 -19.22 2.34 23.06
C ILE A 65 -19.71 3.78 22.95
N LEU A 66 -21.01 3.95 22.74
CA LEU A 66 -21.68 5.24 22.87
C LEU A 66 -21.91 5.52 24.36
N LEU A 67 -21.30 6.57 24.91
CA LEU A 67 -21.48 6.92 26.32
C LEU A 67 -22.75 7.72 26.56
N CYS A 68 -22.97 8.71 25.71
CA CYS A 68 -24.04 9.69 25.77
C CYS A 68 -24.12 10.35 24.39
N ASP A 69 -25.12 11.20 24.16
CA ASP A 69 -25.31 11.86 22.87
C ASP A 69 -24.03 12.62 22.46
N GLY A 70 -23.47 12.20 21.32
CA GLY A 70 -22.27 12.81 20.75
C GLY A 70 -20.93 12.37 21.35
N GLN A 71 -20.86 11.31 22.17
CA GLN A 71 -19.59 10.83 22.75
C GLN A 71 -19.40 9.33 22.59
N ILE A 72 -18.31 8.94 21.92
CA ILE A 72 -17.93 7.54 21.70
C ILE A 72 -16.57 7.27 22.35
N ILE A 73 -16.45 6.12 22.99
CA ILE A 73 -15.18 5.52 23.39
C ILE A 73 -14.83 4.37 22.47
N GLU A 74 -13.59 4.33 21.99
CA GLU A 74 -12.97 3.13 21.40
C GLU A 74 -12.05 2.49 22.43
N THR A 75 -12.18 1.18 22.63
CA THR A 75 -11.20 0.36 23.35
C THR A 75 -10.20 -0.23 22.36
N SER A 76 -8.94 -0.40 22.76
CA SER A 76 -8.02 -1.26 22.02
C SER A 76 -8.18 -2.72 22.42
N GLU A 77 -7.44 -3.60 21.75
CA GLU A 77 -7.13 -4.94 22.23
C GLU A 77 -6.64 -4.90 23.69
N ASN A 78 -6.97 -5.92 24.46
CA ASN A 78 -6.69 -6.07 25.90
C ASN A 78 -7.04 -4.81 26.72
N THR A 79 -8.27 -4.34 26.60
CA THR A 79 -8.79 -3.19 27.36
C THR A 79 -9.98 -3.61 28.20
N SER A 80 -9.97 -3.19 29.46
CA SER A 80 -11.03 -3.49 30.43
C SER A 80 -11.57 -2.19 31.05
N LEU A 81 -12.90 -2.03 30.98
CA LEU A 81 -13.63 -0.85 31.43
C LEU A 81 -14.69 -1.23 32.44
N PHE A 82 -14.65 -0.66 33.64
CA PHE A 82 -15.72 -0.83 34.62
C PHE A 82 -16.57 0.43 34.71
N PHE A 83 -17.85 0.32 34.37
CA PHE A 83 -18.84 1.39 34.44
C PHE A 83 -19.49 1.39 35.82
N LYS A 84 -19.08 2.32 36.69
CA LYS A 84 -19.65 2.49 38.03
C LYS A 84 -20.80 3.50 37.96
N SER A 85 -21.90 3.25 38.65
CA SER A 85 -23.08 4.15 38.62
C SER A 85 -23.15 5.18 39.75
N ASN A 86 -22.47 4.95 40.88
CA ASN A 86 -22.53 5.85 42.03
C ASN A 86 -21.16 6.07 42.73
N PRO A 87 -20.53 7.25 42.56
CA PRO A 87 -20.83 8.24 41.52
C PRO A 87 -20.50 7.69 40.11
N PRO A 88 -21.16 8.19 39.05
CA PRO A 88 -20.95 7.71 37.69
C PRO A 88 -19.51 7.95 37.24
N ARG A 89 -18.79 6.88 36.88
CA ARG A 89 -17.41 6.96 36.38
C ARG A 89 -17.03 5.73 35.57
N ILE A 90 -16.04 5.91 34.71
CA ILE A 90 -15.43 4.83 33.94
C ILE A 90 -14.06 4.52 34.54
N ASN A 91 -13.90 3.34 35.12
CA ASN A 91 -12.60 2.89 35.60
C ASN A 91 -11.92 2.07 34.49
N VAL A 92 -10.79 2.54 34.00
CA VAL A 92 -9.97 1.89 32.97
C VAL A 92 -8.81 1.20 33.67
N THR A 93 -8.97 -0.10 33.92
CA THR A 93 -8.00 -0.91 34.67
C THR A 93 -6.77 -1.22 33.82
N GLU A 94 -6.96 -1.52 32.54
CA GLU A 94 -5.91 -1.88 31.60
C GLU A 94 -6.25 -1.45 30.17
N GLY A 95 -5.21 -1.38 29.33
CA GLY A 95 -5.35 -1.13 27.90
C GLY A 95 -5.38 0.35 27.51
N VAL A 96 -6.01 0.62 26.37
CA VAL A 96 -6.05 1.95 25.76
C VAL A 96 -7.48 2.34 25.42
N VAL A 97 -7.85 3.53 25.85
CA VAL A 97 -9.15 4.15 25.55
C VAL A 97 -8.92 5.36 24.67
N THR A 98 -9.64 5.45 23.56
CA THR A 98 -9.63 6.63 22.70
C THR A 98 -11.00 7.31 22.74
N LEU A 99 -11.00 8.60 23.04
CA LEU A 99 -12.18 9.44 23.17
C LEU A 99 -12.51 10.13 21.85
N PHE A 100 -13.78 10.07 21.46
CA PHE A 100 -14.32 10.80 20.33
C PHE A 100 -15.57 11.59 20.71
N LEU A 101 -15.60 12.85 20.28
CA LEU A 101 -16.71 13.74 20.53
C LEU A 101 -17.18 14.35 19.21
N ALA A 102 -18.49 14.35 19.01
CA ALA A 102 -19.15 15.19 18.02
C ALA A 102 -19.02 16.67 18.44
N LYS A 103 -19.34 17.62 17.56
CA LYS A 103 -19.44 19.04 17.97
C LYS A 103 -20.90 19.48 17.80
N PRO A 104 -21.55 19.96 18.88
CA PRO A 104 -21.17 19.80 20.30
C PRO A 104 -21.29 18.31 20.72
N PRO A 105 -20.49 17.79 21.69
CA PRO A 105 -20.15 18.41 22.99
C PRO A 105 -18.67 18.78 23.24
N ASP A 106 -18.44 19.67 24.22
CA ASP A 106 -17.12 20.25 24.58
C ASP A 106 -16.48 19.65 25.86
N THR A 107 -17.17 18.73 26.54
CA THR A 107 -16.71 18.05 27.76
C THR A 107 -17.12 16.58 27.77
N LEU A 108 -16.37 15.74 28.50
CA LEU A 108 -16.72 14.32 28.65
C LEU A 108 -17.89 14.14 29.64
N CYS A 109 -18.88 13.31 29.30
CA CYS A 109 -20.10 13.15 30.10
C CYS A 109 -19.91 12.27 31.35
N MET A 110 -18.87 11.43 31.39
CA MET A 110 -18.50 10.67 32.58
C MET A 110 -17.01 10.83 32.87
N PRO A 111 -16.60 11.11 34.12
CA PRO A 111 -15.19 11.16 34.48
C PRO A 111 -14.53 9.78 34.34
N ILE A 112 -13.24 9.77 34.08
CA ILE A 112 -12.44 8.56 33.90
C ILE A 112 -11.51 8.40 35.11
N ASN A 113 -11.46 7.21 35.69
CA ASN A 113 -10.33 6.80 36.52
C ASN A 113 -9.43 5.90 35.69
N ALA A 114 -8.14 6.16 35.68
CA ALA A 114 -7.16 5.42 34.89
C ALA A 114 -5.96 5.09 35.80
N ASP A 115 -5.61 3.81 35.90
CA ASP A 115 -4.49 3.36 36.75
C ASP A 115 -3.22 3.10 35.92
N SER A 116 -3.14 1.94 35.25
CA SER A 116 -2.04 1.56 34.35
C SER A 116 -2.42 1.67 32.87
N SER A 117 -3.44 2.48 32.57
CA SER A 117 -4.04 2.60 31.25
C SER A 117 -3.64 3.88 30.53
N ARG A 118 -3.94 3.94 29.22
CA ARG A 118 -3.69 5.11 28.38
C ARG A 118 -4.99 5.69 27.86
N ILE A 119 -5.22 6.97 28.13
CA ILE A 119 -6.38 7.70 27.62
C ILE A 119 -5.93 8.58 26.46
N ARG A 120 -6.61 8.51 25.33
CA ARG A 120 -6.26 9.24 24.13
C ARG A 120 -7.42 10.09 23.66
N TYR A 121 -7.14 11.21 23.01
CA TYR A 121 -8.15 12.04 22.39
C TYR A 121 -7.87 12.21 20.89
N ALA A 122 -8.87 11.95 20.04
CA ALA A 122 -8.71 11.92 18.59
C ALA A 122 -9.70 12.81 17.81
N SER A 123 -10.59 13.53 18.52
CA SER A 123 -11.61 14.40 17.91
C SER A 123 -11.31 15.88 18.13
N GLY A 124 -12.11 16.76 17.50
CA GLY A 124 -12.08 18.21 17.73
C GLY A 124 -10.69 18.86 17.64
N ASP A 125 -10.55 20.04 18.23
CA ASP A 125 -9.25 20.71 18.39
C ASP A 125 -8.71 20.46 19.80
N SER A 126 -9.59 20.59 20.80
CA SER A 126 -9.30 20.26 22.19
C SER A 126 -10.57 19.86 22.95
N ILE A 127 -10.41 19.42 24.20
CA ILE A 127 -11.46 19.05 25.14
C ILE A 127 -10.98 19.22 26.59
N LEU A 128 -11.90 19.49 27.52
CA LEU A 128 -11.67 19.29 28.96
C LEU A 128 -12.17 17.92 29.41
N VAL A 129 -11.27 17.12 30.00
CA VAL A 129 -11.56 15.77 30.50
C VAL A 129 -11.18 15.69 31.97
N THR A 130 -12.06 15.11 32.78
CA THR A 130 -11.72 14.76 34.17
C THR A 130 -11.14 13.35 34.21
N ILE A 131 -9.86 13.23 34.55
CA ILE A 131 -9.15 11.96 34.72
C ILE A 131 -8.57 11.91 36.14
N ASN A 132 -8.86 10.84 36.90
CA ASN A 132 -8.42 10.69 38.31
C ASN A 132 -8.74 11.93 39.16
N ASP A 133 -9.99 12.40 39.05
CA ASP A 133 -10.52 13.60 39.71
C ASP A 133 -9.77 14.91 39.38
N THR A 134 -8.89 14.90 38.37
CA THR A 134 -8.14 16.05 37.87
C THR A 134 -8.70 16.52 36.53
N VAL A 135 -8.95 17.82 36.38
CA VAL A 135 -9.37 18.39 35.09
C VAL A 135 -8.15 18.63 34.21
N LEU A 136 -8.13 18.01 33.04
CA LEU A 136 -7.05 18.07 32.08
C LEU A 136 -7.56 18.64 30.76
N TRP A 137 -6.74 19.49 30.14
CA TRP A 137 -6.94 19.94 28.77
C TRP A 137 -6.22 18.98 27.82
N MET A 138 -6.95 18.39 26.87
CA MET A 138 -6.39 17.47 25.87
C MET A 138 -6.60 18.05 24.47
N ALA A 139 -5.51 18.22 23.73
CA ALA A 139 -5.53 18.57 22.33
C ALA A 139 -5.72 17.32 21.45
N ARG A 140 -6.15 17.50 20.21
CA ARG A 140 -6.27 16.39 19.26
C ARG A 140 -4.93 15.67 19.10
N GLY A 141 -4.90 14.36 19.35
CA GLY A 141 -3.68 13.55 19.32
C GLY A 141 -2.96 13.42 20.67
N SER A 142 -3.46 14.07 21.73
CA SER A 142 -2.95 13.89 23.09
C SER A 142 -3.17 12.46 23.60
N ARG A 143 -2.20 11.96 24.36
CA ARG A 143 -2.23 10.69 25.09
C ARG A 143 -1.84 10.95 26.54
N TYR A 144 -2.77 10.71 27.46
CA TYR A 144 -2.52 10.67 28.90
C TYR A 144 -2.02 9.28 29.31
N ILE A 145 -0.92 9.23 30.04
CA ILE A 145 -0.31 8.01 30.59
C ILE A 145 -0.50 8.05 32.10
N ALA A 146 -1.40 7.21 32.63
CA ALA A 146 -1.84 7.28 34.02
C ALA A 146 -0.71 7.04 35.05
N GLY A 147 0.27 6.18 34.74
CA GLY A 147 1.42 5.94 35.62
C GLY A 147 2.41 7.11 35.73
N ASP A 148 2.51 7.95 34.69
CA ASP A 148 3.50 9.04 34.63
C ASP A 148 2.87 10.43 34.80
N TYR A 149 1.53 10.52 34.85
CA TYR A 149 0.76 11.79 34.80
C TYR A 149 1.19 12.71 33.65
N ARG A 150 1.63 12.13 32.52
CA ARG A 150 2.13 12.86 31.35
C ARG A 150 1.14 12.87 30.20
N ILE A 151 1.04 14.01 29.54
CA ILE A 151 0.35 14.15 28.25
C ILE A 151 1.42 14.24 27.15
N VAL A 152 1.32 13.34 26.16
CA VAL A 152 2.19 13.31 24.99
C VAL A 152 1.34 13.52 23.74
N GLU A 153 1.76 14.43 22.86
CA GLU A 153 1.11 14.66 21.57
C GLU A 153 1.70 13.78 20.47
N GLY A 154 0.91 13.47 19.45
CA GLY A 154 1.42 12.74 18.30
C GLY A 154 0.44 12.60 17.15
N PHE A 155 0.98 12.20 16.00
CA PHE A 155 0.26 12.08 14.73
C PHE A 155 -0.27 10.66 14.49
N TRP A 156 -1.30 10.26 15.24
CA TRP A 156 -1.88 8.90 15.18
C TRP A 156 -3.40 8.88 14.99
N PHE A 157 -4.07 10.03 15.09
CA PHE A 157 -5.52 10.13 15.24
C PHE A 157 -6.32 10.00 13.92
N ASP A 158 -5.71 10.12 12.75
CA ASP A 158 -6.44 10.18 11.47
C ASP A 158 -7.23 8.91 11.15
N LYS A 159 -6.65 7.74 11.41
CA LYS A 159 -7.36 6.47 11.21
C LYS A 159 -8.56 6.33 12.15
N PRO A 160 -8.39 6.39 13.48
CA PRO A 160 -9.51 6.25 14.41
C PRO A 160 -10.59 7.33 14.23
N ALA A 161 -10.20 8.59 13.96
CA ALA A 161 -11.14 9.68 13.77
C ALA A 161 -12.09 9.47 12.57
N ARG A 162 -11.63 8.79 11.50
CA ARG A 162 -12.47 8.47 10.34
C ARG A 162 -13.55 7.43 10.68
N ASP A 163 -13.21 6.45 11.53
CA ASP A 163 -14.16 5.43 11.97
C ASP A 163 -15.18 5.99 12.96
N ALA A 164 -14.75 6.84 13.90
CA ALA A 164 -15.66 7.53 14.79
C ALA A 164 -16.62 8.48 14.03
N LYS A 165 -16.12 9.25 13.05
CA LYS A 165 -16.97 10.09 12.19
C LYS A 165 -17.99 9.26 11.41
N TYR A 166 -17.58 8.07 10.94
CA TYR A 166 -18.50 7.12 10.33
C TYR A 166 -19.61 6.71 11.32
N LEU A 167 -19.27 6.30 12.54
CA LEU A 167 -20.24 5.90 13.55
C LEU A 167 -21.20 7.04 13.93
N PHE A 168 -20.70 8.25 14.15
CA PHE A 168 -21.55 9.41 14.44
C PHE A 168 -22.57 9.68 13.33
N LYS A 169 -22.14 9.59 12.06
CA LYS A 169 -23.06 9.74 10.91
C LYS A 169 -24.13 8.65 10.88
N ARG A 170 -23.80 7.42 11.28
CA ARG A 170 -24.76 6.31 11.38
C ARG A 170 -25.76 6.50 12.52
N ILE A 171 -25.29 7.00 13.67
CA ILE A 171 -26.15 7.37 14.81
C ILE A 171 -27.10 8.52 14.44
N GLU A 172 -26.61 9.57 13.79
CA GLU A 172 -27.42 10.72 13.35
C GLU A 172 -28.56 10.28 12.42
N LYS A 173 -28.28 9.33 11.52
CA LYS A 173 -29.28 8.72 10.63
C LYS A 173 -30.20 7.72 11.33
N ARG A 174 -30.03 7.47 12.62
CA ARG A 174 -30.75 6.45 13.41
C ARG A 174 -30.58 5.03 12.87
N GLU A 175 -29.46 4.77 12.20
CA GLU A 175 -29.07 3.44 11.73
C GLU A 175 -28.37 2.63 12.83
N LEU A 176 -27.83 3.31 13.85
CA LEU A 176 -27.26 2.71 15.06
C LEU A 176 -27.89 3.32 16.32
N PRO A 177 -27.99 2.55 17.42
CA PRO A 177 -27.63 1.13 17.54
C PRO A 177 -28.62 0.20 16.82
N ALA A 178 -28.13 -0.85 16.14
CA ALA A 178 -28.95 -1.86 15.47
C ALA A 178 -28.40 -3.26 15.72
N TYR A 179 -29.28 -4.21 16.08
CA TYR A 179 -28.92 -5.61 16.37
C TYR A 179 -28.22 -6.32 15.19
N LYS A 180 -28.55 -5.93 13.94
CA LYS A 180 -27.85 -6.36 12.73
C LYS A 180 -27.45 -5.12 11.94
N PHE A 181 -26.15 -4.89 11.84
CA PHE A 181 -25.59 -3.81 11.06
C PHE A 181 -24.24 -4.24 10.48
N ASP A 182 -24.04 -4.01 9.18
CA ASP A 182 -22.78 -4.33 8.51
C ASP A 182 -21.82 -3.14 8.61
N PHE A 183 -20.69 -3.33 9.28
CA PHE A 183 -19.74 -2.27 9.59
C PHE A 183 -18.70 -2.12 8.48
N ASP A 184 -18.89 -1.14 7.60
CA ASP A 184 -17.91 -0.75 6.59
C ASP A 184 -17.03 0.42 7.07
N PHE A 185 -16.11 0.10 7.99
CA PHE A 185 -15.20 1.08 8.58
C PHE A 185 -14.23 1.70 7.54
N PRO A 186 -14.19 3.04 7.42
CA PRO A 186 -13.29 3.72 6.48
C PRO A 186 -11.80 3.39 6.64
N SER A 187 -11.35 3.03 7.85
CA SER A 187 -9.96 2.64 8.08
C SER A 187 -9.59 1.26 7.52
N ALA A 188 -10.58 0.36 7.42
CA ALA A 188 -10.42 -1.00 6.87
C ALA A 188 -10.50 -1.03 5.34
N ARG A 189 -11.08 0.01 4.71
CA ARG A 189 -11.21 0.09 3.25
C ARG A 189 -9.84 0.14 2.57
N PRO A 190 -9.62 -0.64 1.50
CA PRO A 190 -8.40 -0.52 0.70
C PRO A 190 -8.30 0.88 0.12
N LYS A 191 -7.14 1.52 0.25
CA LYS A 191 -6.90 2.83 -0.37
C LYS A 191 -6.92 2.68 -1.89
N ILE A 192 -7.88 3.31 -2.55
CA ILE A 192 -8.04 3.32 -4.01
C ILE A 192 -6.87 4.03 -4.68
N PHE A 193 -6.32 5.06 -4.02
CA PHE A 193 -5.15 5.79 -4.49
C PHE A 193 -4.01 5.69 -3.47
N ARG A 194 -2.81 5.36 -3.95
CA ARG A 194 -1.56 5.43 -3.19
C ARG A 194 -0.50 6.05 -4.07
N HIS A 195 0.41 6.82 -3.49
CA HIS A 195 1.58 7.31 -4.20
C HIS A 195 2.81 7.18 -3.30
N ARG A 196 3.98 7.04 -3.91
CA ARG A 196 5.28 7.08 -3.24
C ARG A 196 6.32 7.66 -4.19
N SER A 197 7.33 8.31 -3.64
CA SER A 197 8.51 8.74 -4.39
C SER A 197 9.76 8.06 -3.82
N ARG A 198 10.76 7.83 -4.67
CA ARG A 198 12.10 7.40 -4.28
C ARG A 198 13.12 8.28 -5.00
N GLY A 199 13.92 9.01 -4.23
CA GLY A 199 15.05 9.77 -4.78
C GLY A 199 16.26 8.88 -5.06
N TYR A 200 17.09 9.30 -6.00
CA TYR A 200 18.40 8.73 -6.28
C TYR A 200 19.35 9.81 -6.82
N ALA A 201 20.64 9.57 -6.69
CA ALA A 201 21.68 10.41 -7.28
C ALA A 201 22.92 9.56 -7.50
N GLY A 202 23.77 9.97 -8.44
CA GLY A 202 24.95 9.22 -8.82
C GLY A 202 25.85 9.97 -9.79
N ILE A 203 26.92 9.28 -10.17
CA ILE A 203 27.88 9.72 -11.18
C ILE A 203 28.01 8.59 -12.19
N GLY A 204 28.02 8.92 -13.48
CA GLY A 204 28.11 7.95 -14.56
C GLY A 204 28.86 8.51 -15.75
N THR A 205 29.50 7.64 -16.53
CA THR A 205 30.09 8.00 -17.82
C THR A 205 29.16 7.52 -18.93
N PHE A 206 28.74 8.42 -19.81
CA PHE A 206 27.86 8.16 -20.95
C PHE A 206 28.42 8.89 -22.17
N GLU A 207 28.57 8.18 -23.30
CA GLU A 207 29.17 8.72 -24.54
C GLU A 207 30.51 9.45 -24.28
N ASP A 208 31.42 8.80 -23.56
CA ASP A 208 32.74 9.31 -23.17
C ASP A 208 32.76 10.58 -22.30
N GLU A 209 31.61 11.08 -21.85
CA GLU A 209 31.50 12.20 -20.92
C GLU A 209 31.01 11.76 -19.53
N ARG A 210 31.56 12.34 -18.46
CA ARG A 210 31.10 12.08 -17.09
C ARG A 210 30.01 13.06 -16.68
N TYR A 211 28.95 12.49 -16.12
CA TYR A 211 27.76 13.20 -15.65
C TYR A 211 27.52 12.98 -14.16
N TYR A 212 27.14 14.05 -13.47
CA TYR A 212 26.52 14.02 -12.15
C TYR A 212 25.01 14.06 -12.35
N PHE A 213 24.29 13.06 -11.85
CA PHE A 213 22.84 12.97 -12.03
C PHE A 213 22.10 12.81 -10.71
N ALA A 214 20.87 13.31 -10.68
CA ALA A 214 19.93 13.13 -9.58
C ALA A 214 18.51 13.05 -10.12
N GLY A 215 17.66 12.30 -9.43
CA GLY A 215 16.27 12.13 -9.85
C GLY A 215 15.37 11.55 -8.77
N ALA A 216 14.10 11.43 -9.13
CA ALA A 216 13.06 10.86 -8.29
C ALA A 216 12.10 10.02 -9.12
N ILE A 217 11.91 8.78 -8.70
CA ILE A 217 10.91 7.88 -9.25
C ILE A 217 9.60 8.13 -8.51
N TYR A 218 8.61 8.69 -9.19
CA TYR A 218 7.27 8.85 -8.68
C TYR A 218 6.39 7.67 -9.09
N LYS A 219 5.82 6.97 -8.11
CA LYS A 219 4.91 5.84 -8.32
C LYS A 219 3.52 6.22 -7.84
N MET A 220 2.53 6.06 -8.72
CA MET A 220 1.11 6.23 -8.43
C MET A 220 0.41 4.91 -8.63
N ASN A 221 -0.44 4.53 -7.68
CA ASN A 221 -1.27 3.34 -7.76
C ASN A 221 -2.72 3.79 -7.70
N LEU A 222 -3.45 3.56 -8.79
CA LEU A 222 -4.88 3.73 -8.84
C LEU A 222 -5.51 2.35 -9.01
N TRP A 223 -6.12 1.85 -7.94
CA TRP A 223 -6.68 0.50 -7.87
C TRP A 223 -5.66 -0.59 -8.22
N LYS A 224 -5.78 -1.21 -9.40
CA LYS A 224 -4.86 -2.25 -9.91
C LYS A 224 -3.83 -1.70 -10.91
N LEU A 225 -3.94 -0.45 -11.35
CA LEU A 225 -2.97 0.22 -12.21
C LEU A 225 -1.87 0.87 -11.35
N GLU A 226 -0.61 0.65 -11.70
CA GLU A 226 0.53 1.41 -11.19
C GLU A 226 1.24 2.12 -12.35
N PHE A 227 1.44 3.42 -12.20
CA PHE A 227 2.20 4.26 -13.10
C PHE A 227 3.48 4.68 -12.39
N ALA A 228 4.63 4.48 -13.03
CA ALA A 228 5.93 4.91 -12.54
C ALA A 228 6.54 5.89 -13.54
N TYR A 229 6.88 7.09 -13.05
CA TYR A 229 7.53 8.14 -13.80
C TYR A 229 8.90 8.42 -13.18
N ASP A 230 9.93 8.54 -14.00
CA ASP A 230 11.28 8.85 -13.57
C ASP A 230 11.58 10.30 -13.93
N LEU A 231 11.78 11.17 -12.94
CA LEU A 231 12.11 12.57 -13.17
C LEU A 231 13.57 12.79 -12.77
N TRP A 232 14.44 13.14 -13.71
CA TRP A 232 15.87 13.25 -13.45
C TRP A 232 16.54 14.40 -14.20
N ALA A 233 17.71 14.80 -13.73
CA ALA A 233 18.56 15.77 -14.38
C ALA A 233 20.01 15.30 -14.28
N ALA A 234 20.79 15.60 -15.30
CA ALA A 234 22.23 15.34 -15.31
C ALA A 234 23.00 16.57 -15.79
N PHE A 235 24.21 16.72 -15.24
CA PHE A 235 25.14 17.78 -15.59
C PHE A 235 26.52 17.17 -15.86
N SER A 236 27.13 17.53 -16.98
CA SER A 236 28.50 17.14 -17.32
C SER A 236 29.49 17.70 -16.29
N GLU A 237 30.73 17.22 -16.28
CA GLU A 237 31.81 17.83 -15.47
C GLU A 237 31.98 19.34 -15.72
N ASN A 238 31.78 19.75 -16.96
CA ASN A 238 31.86 21.16 -17.38
C ASN A 238 30.61 21.99 -17.02
N GLY A 239 29.63 21.41 -16.31
CA GLY A 239 28.41 22.09 -15.90
C GLY A 239 27.32 22.21 -16.98
N LYS A 240 27.46 21.52 -18.12
CA LYS A 240 26.46 21.50 -19.19
C LYS A 240 25.29 20.58 -18.78
N PHE A 241 24.06 21.08 -18.88
CA PHE A 241 22.86 20.26 -18.67
C PHE A 241 22.70 19.26 -19.82
N TYR A 242 22.33 18.02 -19.49
CA TYR A 242 21.96 17.01 -20.47
C TYR A 242 20.55 17.31 -21.02
N GLY A 243 20.52 18.13 -22.07
CA GLY A 243 19.30 18.69 -22.66
C GLY A 243 18.49 17.68 -23.46
N ASP A 244 19.15 16.71 -24.09
CA ASP A 244 18.59 15.72 -25.03
C ASP A 244 17.57 14.76 -24.39
N ALA A 245 17.37 14.83 -23.07
CA ALA A 245 16.31 14.13 -22.37
C ALA A 245 15.06 15.01 -22.16
N TRP A 246 15.06 16.26 -22.59
CA TRP A 246 14.06 17.27 -22.21
C TRP A 246 13.71 18.28 -23.31
N ASP A 247 14.28 18.15 -24.50
CA ASP A 247 14.16 19.14 -25.57
C ASP A 247 12.93 18.92 -26.46
N GLU A 248 12.36 17.71 -26.48
CA GLU A 248 11.15 17.35 -27.19
C GLU A 248 9.98 16.91 -26.27
N TRP A 249 8.74 17.04 -26.77
CA TRP A 249 7.56 16.53 -26.06
C TRP A 249 7.56 15.00 -25.98
N SER A 250 8.19 14.32 -26.94
CA SER A 250 8.39 12.86 -26.97
C SER A 250 9.16 12.38 -25.75
N ASP A 251 10.18 13.13 -25.32
CA ASP A 251 11.06 12.73 -24.22
C ASP A 251 10.31 12.62 -22.90
N LEU A 252 9.26 13.41 -22.70
CA LEU A 252 8.39 13.28 -21.52
C LEU A 252 7.75 11.89 -21.44
N LEU A 253 7.49 11.25 -22.58
CA LEU A 253 7.00 9.86 -22.62
C LEU A 253 8.12 8.88 -22.27
N ASP A 254 9.36 9.17 -22.66
CA ASP A 254 10.53 8.35 -22.28
C ASP A 254 10.83 8.43 -20.79
N HIS A 255 10.36 9.45 -20.08
CA HIS A 255 10.41 9.52 -18.62
C HIS A 255 9.38 8.60 -17.93
N ILE A 256 8.41 8.03 -18.67
CA ILE A 256 7.54 6.97 -18.13
C ILE A 256 8.39 5.72 -17.90
N ARG A 257 8.72 5.42 -16.64
CA ARG A 257 9.50 4.25 -16.26
C ARG A 257 8.76 2.96 -16.60
N TYR A 258 7.51 2.83 -16.18
CA TYR A 258 6.64 1.75 -16.62
C TYR A 258 5.17 2.02 -16.29
N LEU A 259 4.30 1.33 -17.00
CA LEU A 259 2.91 1.07 -16.64
C LEU A 259 2.77 -0.38 -16.20
N ARG A 260 2.04 -0.62 -15.11
CA ARG A 260 1.77 -1.97 -14.61
C ARG A 260 0.29 -2.16 -14.32
N LEU A 261 -0.32 -3.19 -14.89
CA LEU A 261 -1.63 -3.68 -14.50
C LEU A 261 -1.48 -4.89 -13.59
N PHE A 262 -2.18 -4.82 -12.45
CA PHE A 262 -2.20 -5.85 -11.41
C PHE A 262 -0.82 -6.11 -10.78
N ARG A 263 -0.77 -6.98 -9.77
CA ARG A 263 0.47 -7.38 -9.10
C ARG A 263 0.95 -8.74 -9.63
N PRO A 264 2.26 -9.06 -9.55
CA PRO A 264 2.78 -10.34 -10.04
C PRO A 264 2.11 -11.61 -9.48
N GLY A 265 1.41 -11.50 -8.35
CA GLY A 265 0.65 -12.59 -7.73
C GLY A 265 -0.83 -12.67 -8.13
N ASP A 266 -1.38 -11.66 -8.80
CA ASP A 266 -2.76 -11.63 -9.29
C ASP A 266 -2.93 -12.63 -10.47
N PRO A 267 -4.17 -13.01 -10.85
CA PRO A 267 -4.43 -13.96 -11.95
C PRO A 267 -3.90 -13.52 -13.32
N PHE A 268 -3.80 -12.20 -13.52
CA PHE A 268 -3.22 -11.56 -14.70
C PHE A 268 -2.26 -10.49 -14.20
N TYR A 269 -1.15 -10.31 -14.88
CA TYR A 269 -0.20 -9.23 -14.66
C TYR A 269 0.37 -8.79 -16.01
N LEU A 270 0.50 -7.48 -16.17
CA LEU A 270 1.12 -6.83 -17.32
C LEU A 270 2.02 -5.71 -16.81
N ARG A 271 3.21 -5.61 -17.38
CA ARG A 271 4.10 -4.45 -17.24
C ARG A 271 4.61 -4.05 -18.62
N ALA A 272 4.55 -2.76 -18.94
CA ALA A 272 5.08 -2.17 -20.17
C ALA A 272 6.04 -1.02 -19.82
N GLY A 273 7.18 -0.93 -20.53
CA GLY A 273 8.28 -0.01 -20.25
C GLY A 273 9.49 -0.75 -19.66
N LEU A 274 10.03 -0.27 -18.55
CA LEU A 274 11.17 -0.90 -17.89
C LEU A 274 10.74 -2.22 -17.19
N VAL A 275 11.32 -3.32 -17.67
CA VAL A 275 11.25 -4.65 -17.06
C VAL A 275 12.47 -4.81 -16.17
N GLU A 276 12.25 -5.08 -14.88
CA GLU A 276 13.29 -5.21 -13.86
C GLU A 276 12.98 -6.42 -12.98
N ASP A 277 14.02 -7.00 -12.38
CA ASP A 277 13.94 -8.15 -11.46
C ASP A 277 13.25 -9.36 -12.10
N LEU A 278 13.45 -9.59 -13.40
CA LEU A 278 12.85 -10.69 -14.12
C LEU A 278 13.70 -11.97 -13.95
N THR A 279 13.11 -12.98 -13.32
CA THR A 279 13.74 -14.30 -13.14
C THR A 279 12.79 -15.40 -13.62
N TYR A 280 13.21 -16.17 -14.62
CA TYR A 280 12.48 -17.34 -15.16
C TYR A 280 13.29 -18.63 -14.96
N GLY A 281 12.60 -19.78 -14.95
CA GLY A 281 13.26 -21.08 -14.83
C GLY A 281 14.07 -21.25 -13.53
N ARG A 282 13.60 -20.68 -12.43
CA ARG A 282 14.30 -20.65 -11.12
C ARG A 282 15.65 -19.92 -11.14
N GLY A 283 15.90 -19.06 -12.13
CA GLY A 283 17.18 -18.36 -12.28
C GLY A 283 18.22 -19.13 -13.07
N LEU A 284 17.90 -20.34 -13.55
CA LEU A 284 18.85 -21.12 -14.36
C LEU A 284 19.04 -20.55 -15.78
N LEU A 285 17.99 -19.98 -16.37
CA LEU A 285 18.05 -19.42 -17.73
C LEU A 285 18.00 -17.89 -17.76
N VAL A 286 17.19 -17.30 -16.89
CA VAL A 286 17.05 -15.85 -16.78
C VAL A 286 17.05 -15.54 -15.30
N ASP A 287 18.05 -14.79 -14.85
CA ASP A 287 18.13 -14.33 -13.47
C ASP A 287 18.33 -12.82 -13.41
N ASN A 288 17.47 -12.16 -12.63
CA ASN A 288 17.53 -10.74 -12.36
C ASN A 288 17.69 -9.86 -13.61
N TYR A 289 17.03 -10.23 -14.70
CA TYR A 289 17.13 -9.53 -15.98
C TYR A 289 16.47 -8.15 -15.90
N SER A 290 17.11 -7.18 -16.55
CA SER A 290 16.62 -5.82 -16.76
C SER A 290 16.87 -5.39 -18.21
N ASN A 291 15.92 -4.68 -18.80
CA ASN A 291 16.07 -4.07 -20.12
C ASN A 291 16.58 -2.60 -20.06
N SER A 292 17.18 -2.20 -18.94
CA SER A 292 17.95 -0.97 -18.82
C SER A 292 19.28 -1.08 -19.56
N ILE A 293 19.69 -0.03 -20.28
CA ILE A 293 21.02 0.06 -20.91
C ILE A 293 21.96 0.77 -19.92
N PHE A 294 21.64 2.01 -19.57
CA PHE A 294 22.40 2.81 -18.61
C PHE A 294 21.48 3.83 -17.95
N LEU A 295 20.90 3.50 -16.79
CA LEU A 295 20.00 4.44 -16.13
C LEU A 295 20.75 5.66 -15.57
N PRO A 296 20.19 6.88 -15.66
CA PRO A 296 18.90 7.20 -16.28
C PRO A 296 18.94 7.49 -17.80
N PHE A 297 20.13 7.51 -18.40
CA PHE A 297 20.39 7.94 -19.79
C PHE A 297 19.81 7.03 -20.89
N GLY A 298 19.70 5.72 -20.64
CA GLY A 298 19.25 4.77 -21.66
C GLY A 298 18.50 3.57 -21.07
N LYS A 299 17.33 3.27 -21.66
CA LYS A 299 16.52 2.09 -21.36
C LYS A 299 15.74 1.66 -22.61
N LYS A 300 15.32 0.39 -22.66
CA LYS A 300 14.39 -0.11 -23.67
C LYS A 300 12.95 -0.11 -23.15
N ASN A 301 11.99 -0.11 -24.07
CA ASN A 301 10.56 -0.17 -23.77
C ASN A 301 10.03 -1.59 -23.94
N GLY A 302 10.22 -2.42 -22.91
CA GLY A 302 9.87 -3.84 -22.92
C GLY A 302 8.46 -4.15 -22.46
N LEU A 303 8.11 -5.43 -22.50
CA LEU A 303 6.82 -5.96 -22.07
C LEU A 303 7.03 -7.20 -21.23
N GLU A 304 6.24 -7.34 -20.17
CA GLU A 304 6.17 -8.54 -19.35
C GLU A 304 4.71 -8.90 -19.09
N LEU A 305 4.36 -10.17 -19.32
CA LEU A 305 3.05 -10.74 -19.12
C LEU A 305 3.14 -11.93 -18.16
N ARG A 306 2.20 -12.06 -17.23
CA ARG A 306 2.04 -13.26 -16.41
C ARG A 306 0.57 -13.64 -16.28
N LEU A 307 0.28 -14.93 -16.43
CA LEU A 307 -1.04 -15.54 -16.32
C LEU A 307 -1.02 -16.63 -15.25
N ARG A 308 -2.08 -16.66 -14.45
CA ARG A 308 -2.26 -17.58 -13.33
C ARG A 308 -3.71 -18.05 -13.29
N ILE A 309 -3.93 -19.29 -13.71
CA ILE A 309 -5.27 -19.89 -13.79
C ILE A 309 -5.19 -21.29 -13.15
N LYS A 310 -5.83 -21.49 -11.99
CA LYS A 310 -5.86 -22.78 -11.26
C LYS A 310 -4.47 -23.42 -11.11
N ASP A 311 -4.18 -24.46 -11.88
CA ASP A 311 -2.93 -25.22 -11.87
C ASP A 311 -1.94 -24.81 -12.97
N PHE A 312 -2.33 -23.86 -13.82
CA PHE A 312 -1.54 -23.33 -14.92
C PHE A 312 -0.94 -21.97 -14.60
N ARG A 313 0.35 -21.81 -14.90
CA ARG A 313 1.08 -20.54 -14.86
C ARG A 313 1.80 -20.36 -16.19
N ALA A 314 1.67 -19.19 -16.79
CA ALA A 314 2.46 -18.79 -17.94
C ALA A 314 3.04 -17.40 -17.72
N ALA A 315 4.22 -17.15 -18.26
CA ALA A 315 4.82 -15.83 -18.28
C ALA A 315 5.58 -15.65 -19.60
N ALA A 316 5.63 -14.43 -20.10
CA ALA A 316 6.42 -14.08 -21.27
C ALA A 316 6.97 -12.67 -21.11
N PHE A 317 8.11 -12.40 -21.73
CA PHE A 317 8.66 -11.05 -21.81
C PHE A 317 9.35 -10.81 -23.16
N VAL A 318 9.41 -9.54 -23.55
CA VAL A 318 10.31 -9.02 -24.59
C VAL A 318 11.05 -7.81 -24.02
N ASN A 319 12.31 -7.64 -24.41
CA ASN A 319 13.14 -6.53 -23.95
C ASN A 319 12.73 -5.18 -24.53
N ASP A 320 12.16 -5.18 -25.73
CA ASP A 320 11.69 -4.02 -26.46
C ASP A 320 10.46 -4.38 -27.28
N ILE A 321 9.43 -3.54 -27.26
CA ILE A 321 8.19 -3.72 -28.01
C ILE A 321 8.39 -3.28 -29.47
N GLY A 322 9.19 -2.24 -29.71
CA GLY A 322 9.45 -1.72 -31.04
C GLY A 322 10.36 -2.62 -31.85
N TYR A 323 11.43 -3.11 -31.21
CA TYR A 323 12.40 -4.01 -31.84
C TYR A 323 12.78 -5.17 -30.89
N PRO A 324 11.91 -6.19 -30.76
CA PRO A 324 12.12 -7.30 -29.82
C PRO A 324 13.32 -8.15 -30.24
N ARG A 325 14.38 -8.12 -29.43
CA ARG A 325 15.60 -8.93 -29.64
C ARG A 325 15.71 -10.06 -28.63
N VAL A 326 15.59 -9.72 -27.35
CA VAL A 326 15.64 -10.69 -26.26
C VAL A 326 14.22 -10.95 -25.78
N ALA A 327 13.80 -12.20 -25.82
CA ALA A 327 12.52 -12.61 -25.28
C ALA A 327 12.62 -13.95 -24.56
N GLY A 328 11.60 -14.24 -23.77
CA GLY A 328 11.47 -15.54 -23.16
C GLY A 328 10.06 -15.84 -22.73
N ALA A 329 9.80 -17.11 -22.52
CA ALA A 329 8.54 -17.64 -22.03
C ALA A 329 8.79 -18.70 -20.96
N HIS A 330 7.90 -18.73 -19.97
CA HIS A 330 7.92 -19.69 -18.89
C HIS A 330 6.53 -20.27 -18.70
N PHE A 331 6.45 -21.60 -18.67
CA PHE A 331 5.22 -22.35 -18.50
C PHE A 331 5.39 -23.30 -17.31
N ARG A 332 4.37 -23.34 -16.45
CA ARG A 332 4.27 -24.33 -15.38
C ARG A 332 2.85 -24.86 -15.33
N TRP A 333 2.72 -26.18 -15.28
CA TRP A 333 1.45 -26.87 -15.16
C TRP A 333 1.54 -27.93 -14.06
N LYS A 334 0.74 -27.76 -13.01
CA LYS A 334 0.57 -28.76 -11.95
C LYS A 334 -0.50 -29.76 -12.38
N GLN A 335 -0.09 -30.93 -12.86
CA GLN A 335 -1.04 -31.94 -13.33
C GLN A 335 -1.67 -32.73 -12.16
N SER A 336 -0.93 -32.88 -11.07
CA SER A 336 -1.41 -33.50 -9.82
C SER A 336 -0.59 -33.00 -8.63
N ASP A 337 -0.89 -33.45 -7.41
CA ASP A 337 -0.08 -33.14 -6.23
C ASP A 337 1.35 -33.71 -6.28
N ILE A 338 1.60 -34.69 -7.15
CA ILE A 338 2.90 -35.37 -7.30
C ILE A 338 3.61 -35.09 -8.63
N LEU A 339 2.99 -34.30 -9.53
CA LEU A 339 3.57 -34.03 -10.84
C LEU A 339 3.35 -32.57 -11.23
N THR A 340 4.46 -31.84 -11.34
CA THR A 340 4.50 -30.50 -11.94
C THR A 340 5.43 -30.49 -13.15
N VAL A 341 4.93 -30.05 -14.29
CA VAL A 341 5.72 -29.85 -15.51
C VAL A 341 6.07 -28.37 -15.62
N THR A 342 7.35 -28.07 -15.79
CA THR A 342 7.84 -26.69 -16.02
C THR A 342 8.70 -26.66 -17.28
N ALA A 343 8.44 -25.69 -18.16
CA ALA A 343 9.23 -25.42 -19.36
C ALA A 343 9.60 -23.94 -19.41
N THR A 344 10.85 -23.63 -19.72
CA THR A 344 11.33 -22.24 -19.87
C THR A 344 12.14 -22.15 -21.15
N TYR A 345 11.88 -21.09 -21.92
CA TYR A 345 12.64 -20.69 -23.09
C TYR A 345 13.09 -19.24 -22.93
N ALA A 346 14.34 -18.95 -23.26
CA ALA A 346 14.82 -17.58 -23.41
C ALA A 346 15.88 -17.57 -24.53
N GLY A 347 15.91 -16.47 -25.29
CA GLY A 347 16.88 -16.31 -26.36
C GLY A 347 17.02 -14.87 -26.84
N ASP A 348 18.13 -14.65 -27.52
CA ASP A 348 18.39 -13.46 -28.33
C ASP A 348 18.18 -13.83 -29.81
N PHE A 349 17.22 -13.16 -30.46
CA PHE A 349 16.82 -13.40 -31.83
C PHE A 349 17.58 -12.56 -32.86
N ASP A 350 18.37 -11.59 -32.40
CA ASP A 350 19.19 -10.75 -33.25
C ASP A 350 20.51 -10.47 -32.55
N GLN A 351 21.46 -11.39 -32.71
CA GLN A 351 22.74 -11.41 -32.01
C GLN A 351 23.77 -10.47 -32.63
N PHE A 352 23.50 -9.98 -33.85
CA PHE A 352 24.45 -9.24 -34.66
C PHE A 352 24.24 -7.73 -34.57
N SER A 353 23.07 -7.24 -34.19
CA SER A 353 22.77 -5.80 -34.21
C SER A 353 23.50 -4.92 -33.16
N ASN A 354 24.45 -5.49 -32.40
CA ASN A 354 25.36 -4.72 -31.53
C ASN A 354 26.82 -4.78 -32.03
N ILE A 355 27.04 -5.45 -33.15
CA ILE A 355 28.32 -5.43 -33.86
C ILE A 355 28.22 -4.28 -34.87
N GLU A 356 29.32 -3.56 -35.03
CA GLU A 356 29.42 -2.44 -35.98
C GLU A 356 29.14 -2.95 -37.40
N ASP A 357 28.37 -2.18 -38.15
CA ASP A 357 28.03 -2.36 -39.57
C ASP A 357 28.25 -0.99 -40.19
N SER A 358 29.48 -0.76 -40.64
CA SER A 358 29.99 0.55 -41.04
C SER A 358 29.42 1.01 -42.38
N ASP A 359 29.11 0.07 -43.27
CA ASP A 359 28.63 0.37 -44.62
C ASP A 359 27.10 0.25 -44.77
N GLY A 360 26.42 -0.34 -43.79
CA GLY A 360 24.97 -0.41 -43.67
C GLY A 360 24.32 -1.48 -44.54
N ASP A 361 25.09 -2.48 -45.00
CA ASP A 361 24.60 -3.55 -45.86
C ASP A 361 23.95 -4.72 -45.11
N SER A 362 23.84 -4.59 -43.77
CA SER A 362 23.28 -5.56 -42.83
C SER A 362 24.16 -6.78 -42.55
N TYR A 363 25.40 -6.80 -43.04
CA TYR A 363 26.44 -7.73 -42.62
C TYR A 363 27.35 -7.04 -41.59
N PRO A 364 27.53 -7.59 -40.39
CA PRO A 364 28.43 -7.00 -39.41
C PRO A 364 29.88 -7.00 -39.87
N ASP A 365 30.61 -5.90 -39.61
CA ASP A 365 32.00 -5.68 -40.02
C ASP A 365 32.94 -6.83 -39.61
N GLU A 366 32.69 -7.46 -38.45
CA GLU A 366 33.49 -8.60 -37.98
C GLU A 366 33.34 -9.87 -38.84
N THR A 367 32.25 -9.97 -39.60
CA THR A 367 31.87 -11.16 -40.38
C THR A 367 31.74 -10.88 -41.87
N ASP A 368 31.75 -9.60 -42.26
CA ASP A 368 31.75 -9.20 -43.65
C ASP A 368 33.18 -9.30 -44.24
N PRO A 369 33.40 -10.06 -45.33
CA PRO A 369 34.66 -10.02 -46.05
C PRO A 369 34.99 -8.66 -46.68
N GLN A 370 34.02 -7.75 -46.82
CA GLN A 370 34.18 -6.42 -47.42
C GLN A 370 33.58 -5.28 -46.56
N PRO A 371 33.99 -5.12 -45.29
CA PRO A 371 33.31 -4.31 -44.24
C PRO A 371 33.25 -2.80 -44.49
N ASP A 372 33.82 -2.33 -45.60
CA ASP A 372 33.85 -0.91 -46.00
C ASP A 372 33.03 -0.66 -47.29
N ILE A 373 32.34 -1.69 -47.82
CA ILE A 373 31.72 -1.66 -49.16
C ILE A 373 30.32 -2.25 -49.08
N PHE A 374 29.31 -1.38 -49.21
CA PHE A 374 27.92 -1.80 -49.26
C PHE A 374 27.66 -2.84 -50.37
N ASN A 375 27.32 -4.07 -50.00
CA ASN A 375 27.04 -5.15 -50.94
C ASN A 375 25.53 -5.42 -51.01
N GLU A 376 24.93 -5.24 -52.19
CA GLU A 376 23.51 -5.57 -52.38
C GLU A 376 23.27 -7.07 -52.14
N PRO A 377 22.25 -7.48 -51.35
CA PRO A 377 22.01 -8.88 -50.97
C PRO A 377 21.86 -9.86 -52.15
N THR A 378 21.66 -9.36 -53.37
CA THR A 378 21.49 -10.14 -54.60
C THR A 378 22.78 -10.40 -55.38
N ASP A 379 23.88 -9.68 -55.13
CA ASP A 379 25.12 -9.80 -55.91
C ASP A 379 26.18 -10.71 -55.28
N SER A 380 25.88 -11.30 -54.13
CA SER A 380 26.73 -12.30 -53.47
C SER A 380 26.49 -13.70 -54.04
N ALA A 381 26.93 -13.94 -55.27
CA ALA A 381 27.43 -15.28 -55.59
C ALA A 381 28.70 -15.47 -54.74
N ILE A 382 28.53 -16.00 -53.53
CA ILE A 382 29.64 -16.51 -52.73
C ILE A 382 30.29 -17.63 -53.56
N ILE A 383 31.27 -17.28 -54.40
CA ILE A 383 32.23 -18.23 -54.93
C ILE A 383 33.21 -18.49 -53.78
N ALA A 384 32.71 -19.18 -52.75
CA ALA A 384 33.57 -19.83 -51.79
C ALA A 384 34.31 -20.92 -52.58
N ALA A 385 35.58 -20.68 -52.89
CA ALA A 385 36.49 -21.74 -53.25
C ALA A 385 36.54 -22.72 -52.06
N ASN A 386 35.73 -23.77 -52.17
CA ASN A 386 35.14 -24.56 -51.08
C ASN A 386 34.27 -23.72 -50.12
N PRO A 387 32.98 -24.04 -49.93
CA PRO A 387 32.29 -23.57 -48.73
C PRO A 387 33.14 -24.02 -47.54
N GLU A 388 33.57 -23.08 -46.70
CA GLU A 388 33.95 -23.45 -45.36
C GLU A 388 32.79 -24.27 -44.82
N ARG A 389 33.10 -25.48 -44.35
CA ARG A 389 32.10 -26.38 -43.78
C ARG A 389 31.24 -25.57 -42.79
N ILE A 390 29.95 -25.87 -42.71
CA ILE A 390 29.05 -25.35 -41.66
C ILE A 390 29.66 -25.45 -40.25
N ASP A 391 30.60 -26.38 -40.06
CA ASP A 391 31.45 -26.60 -38.90
C ASP A 391 32.40 -25.42 -38.54
N ALA A 392 32.70 -24.51 -39.48
CA ALA A 392 33.62 -23.37 -39.33
C ALA A 392 32.91 -22.07 -38.91
N LEU A 393 31.62 -21.94 -39.21
CA LEU A 393 30.76 -20.93 -38.60
C LEU A 393 30.41 -21.42 -37.20
N GLY A 394 31.25 -21.05 -36.23
CA GLY A 394 30.99 -21.27 -34.81
C GLY A 394 29.66 -20.64 -34.42
N ALA A 395 28.60 -21.44 -34.46
CA ALA A 395 27.24 -21.09 -34.09
C ALA A 395 27.21 -20.58 -32.64
N LYS A 396 27.37 -19.27 -32.43
CA LYS A 396 27.24 -18.61 -31.12
C LYS A 396 25.79 -18.24 -30.83
N TYR A 397 24.84 -19.13 -31.12
CA TYR A 397 23.45 -18.93 -30.73
C TYR A 397 23.27 -19.26 -29.24
N LEU A 398 22.94 -18.26 -28.41
CA LEU A 398 22.59 -18.52 -27.01
C LEU A 398 21.06 -18.70 -26.88
N HIS A 399 20.61 -19.94 -27.03
CA HIS A 399 19.25 -20.33 -26.69
C HIS A 399 19.27 -21.22 -25.45
N GLY A 400 18.49 -20.83 -24.45
CA GLY A 400 18.29 -21.61 -23.23
C GLY A 400 16.94 -22.30 -23.27
N VAL A 401 16.93 -23.63 -23.20
CA VAL A 401 15.73 -24.42 -22.92
C VAL A 401 15.95 -25.20 -21.64
N ALA A 402 15.03 -25.06 -20.69
CA ALA A 402 15.04 -25.82 -19.45
C ALA A 402 13.69 -26.48 -19.25
N VAL A 403 13.71 -27.79 -19.05
CA VAL A 403 12.55 -28.60 -18.68
C VAL A 403 12.80 -29.19 -17.30
N GLY A 404 11.85 -29.00 -16.40
CA GLY A 404 11.91 -29.51 -15.03
C GLY A 404 10.66 -30.28 -14.66
N MET A 405 10.85 -31.37 -13.93
CA MET A 405 9.80 -32.13 -13.24
C MET A 405 10.14 -32.11 -11.75
N ASP A 406 9.18 -31.71 -10.91
CA ASP A 406 9.29 -31.79 -9.45
C ASP A 406 8.26 -32.78 -8.90
#